data_AF-A0A952SD06-F1
#
_entry.id   AF-A0A952SD06-F1
#
_cell.length_a   1.000
_cell.length_b   1.000
_cell.length_c   1.000
_cell.angle_alpha   90.00
_cell.angle_beta   90.00
_cell.angle_gamma   90.00
#
_symmetry.space_group_name_H-M   'P 1'
#
loop_
_entity.id
_entity.type
_entity.pdbx_description
1 polymer ?
#
loop_
_entity_poly.entity_id
_entity_poly.type
_entity_poly.pdbx_seq_one_letter_code
_entity_poly.pdbx_strand_id
1 'polypeptide(L)'
;PKGEWQEPLNLGDTINTAGEDMCWTFTPDGKTFTGSWGPRDSYNHDIMWVKKDDVPLLKNFEPIGPPPNLLATSKKKFNDNK
;
A
#
# COMPACT_ATOMS: atom_id res chain seq x y z
N PRO A 1 16.14 -8.33 -2.11
CA PRO A 1 15.31 -8.62 -3.32
C PRO A 1 15.41 -7.48 -4.34
N LYS A 2 15.69 -7.78 -5.61
CA LYS A 2 15.87 -6.80 -6.70
C LYS A 2 14.53 -6.40 -7.35
N GLY A 3 13.51 -6.08 -6.55
CA GLY A 3 12.19 -5.70 -7.05
C GLY A 3 11.38 -6.83 -7.69
N GLU A 4 11.74 -8.08 -7.42
CA GLU A 4 11.00 -9.27 -7.86
C GLU A 4 9.70 -9.41 -7.05
N TRP A 5 8.63 -9.84 -7.72
CA TRP A 5 7.39 -10.22 -7.06
C TRP A 5 7.64 -11.25 -5.96
N GLN A 6 6.94 -11.09 -4.85
CA GLN A 6 6.97 -12.00 -3.70
C GLN A 6 5.57 -12.53 -3.45
N GLU A 7 5.47 -13.58 -2.64
CA GLU A 7 4.19 -14.07 -2.14
C GLU A 7 3.46 -12.96 -1.36
N PRO A 8 2.16 -12.74 -1.60
CA PRO A 8 1.39 -11.75 -0.85
C PRO A 8 1.26 -12.15 0.61
N LEU A 9 1.36 -11.17 1.51
CA LEU A 9 1.17 -11.36 2.94
C LEU A 9 -0.26 -10.95 3.34
N ASN A 10 -0.91 -11.77 4.14
CA ASN A 10 -2.19 -11.42 4.78
C ASN A 10 -1.90 -10.49 5.98
N LEU A 11 -2.47 -9.28 5.96
CA LEU A 11 -2.30 -8.24 6.97
C LEU A 11 -3.23 -8.39 8.18
N GLY A 12 -4.05 -9.44 8.20
CA GLY A 12 -4.99 -9.79 9.26
C GLY A 12 -6.44 -9.39 8.94
N ASP A 13 -7.35 -9.86 9.79
CA ASP A 13 -8.81 -9.75 9.57
C ASP A 13 -9.35 -8.31 9.55
N THR A 14 -8.54 -7.31 9.91
CA THR A 14 -8.89 -5.90 9.80
C THR A 14 -8.77 -5.35 8.37
N ILE A 15 -7.90 -5.93 7.53
CA ILE A 15 -7.62 -5.45 6.16
C ILE A 15 -7.89 -6.53 5.10
N ASN A 16 -7.73 -7.81 5.44
CA ASN A 16 -8.05 -8.94 4.57
C ASN A 16 -9.28 -9.66 5.13
N THR A 17 -10.38 -8.93 5.20
CA THR A 17 -11.64 -9.37 5.78
C THR A 17 -12.32 -10.41 4.89
N ALA A 18 -13.42 -11.01 5.37
CA ALA A 18 -14.28 -11.86 4.54
C ALA A 18 -15.20 -11.08 3.56
N GLY A 19 -15.22 -9.75 3.68
CA GLY A 19 -16.00 -8.83 2.85
C GLY A 19 -15.21 -8.33 1.64
N GLU A 20 -15.59 -7.16 1.13
CA GLU A 20 -14.89 -6.47 0.05
C GLU A 20 -14.01 -5.36 0.61
N ASP A 21 -12.71 -5.60 0.56
CA ASP A 21 -11.66 -4.65 0.93
C ASP A 21 -11.19 -3.90 -0.32
N MET A 22 -11.36 -2.58 -0.34
CA MET A 22 -11.17 -1.77 -1.54
C MET A 22 -10.27 -0.56 -1.29
N CYS A 23 -9.42 -0.25 -2.27
CA CYS A 23 -8.69 1.01 -2.40
C CYS A 23 -7.84 1.44 -1.18
N TRP A 24 -7.22 0.48 -0.49
CA TRP A 24 -6.36 0.77 0.65
C TRP A 24 -5.12 1.61 0.26
N THR A 25 -4.84 2.65 1.05
CA THR A 25 -3.69 3.55 0.87
C THR A 25 -3.20 4.11 2.20
N PHE A 26 -1.93 4.54 2.25
CA PHE A 26 -1.39 5.26 3.40
C PHE A 26 -1.77 6.74 3.36
N THR A 27 -2.02 7.33 4.53
CA THR A 27 -2.04 8.78 4.69
C THR A 27 -0.65 9.38 4.41
N PRO A 28 -0.54 10.67 4.05
CA PRO A 28 0.75 11.29 3.71
C PRO A 28 1.82 11.21 4.82
N ASP A 29 1.40 11.14 6.09
CA ASP A 29 2.28 10.97 7.24
C ASP A 29 2.71 9.52 7.49
N GLY A 30 2.19 8.56 6.72
CA GLY A 30 2.46 7.13 6.82
C GLY A 30 1.88 6.44 8.05
N LYS A 31 1.18 7.15 8.94
CA LYS A 31 0.73 6.61 10.25
C LYS A 31 -0.60 5.88 10.21
N THR A 32 -1.41 6.14 9.18
CA THR A 32 -2.75 5.58 9.06
C THR A 32 -2.91 4.95 7.68
N PHE A 33 -3.58 3.81 7.66
CA PHE A 33 -4.06 3.14 6.46
C PHE A 33 -5.56 3.45 6.31
N THR A 34 -5.98 3.86 5.12
CA THR A 34 -7.38 4.18 4.84
C THR A 34 -7.81 3.47 3.56
N GLY A 35 -9.05 3.01 3.54
CA GLY A 35 -9.66 2.27 2.44
C GLY A 35 -11.15 2.20 2.67
N SER A 36 -11.82 1.31 1.95
CA SER A 36 -13.23 1.04 2.21
C SER A 36 -13.50 -0.44 2.38
N TRP A 37 -14.48 -0.74 3.21
CA TRP A 37 -14.93 -2.10 3.49
C TRP A 37 -16.44 -2.21 3.37
N GLY A 38 -16.94 -3.38 2.96
CA GLY A 38 -18.37 -3.67 2.99
C GLY A 38 -18.71 -5.14 2.72
N PRO A 39 -19.99 -5.52 2.86
CA PRO A 39 -20.43 -6.86 2.52
C PRO A 39 -20.22 -7.17 1.04
N ARG A 40 -19.83 -8.42 0.73
CA ARG A 40 -19.70 -8.88 -0.66
C ARG A 40 -20.99 -8.68 -1.45
N ASP A 41 -20.83 -8.27 -2.71
CA ASP A 41 -21.89 -8.09 -3.69
C ASP A 41 -22.94 -7.01 -3.30
N SER A 42 -22.64 -6.16 -2.31
CA SER A 42 -23.60 -5.17 -1.80
C SER A 42 -23.44 -3.76 -2.38
N TYR A 43 -22.27 -3.46 -2.96
CA TYR A 43 -21.84 -2.09 -3.32
C TYR A 43 -21.95 -1.06 -2.18
N ASN A 44 -22.18 -1.53 -0.96
CA ASN A 44 -22.37 -0.71 0.23
C ASN A 44 -21.10 -0.77 1.05
N HIS A 45 -20.23 0.20 0.84
CA HIS A 45 -18.94 0.29 1.53
C HIS A 45 -18.88 1.52 2.43
N ASP A 46 -18.26 1.34 3.59
CA ASP A 46 -17.89 2.41 4.51
C ASP A 46 -16.40 2.73 4.38
N ILE A 47 -16.04 3.99 4.67
CA ILE A 47 -14.63 4.39 4.74
C ILE A 47 -14.05 4.00 6.10
N MET A 48 -12.89 3.34 6.04
CA MET A 48 -12.19 2.79 7.20
C MET A 48 -10.85 3.49 7.41
N TRP A 49 -10.41 3.53 8.66
CA TRP A 49 -9.07 3.95 9.05
C TRP A 49 -8.48 2.98 10.07
N VAL A 50 -7.23 2.60 9.86
CA VAL A 50 -6.48 1.69 10.74
C VAL A 50 -5.13 2.34 11.04
N LYS A 51 -4.70 2.35 12.31
CA LYS A 51 -3.34 2.82 12.61
C LYS A 51 -2.34 1.78 12.16
N LYS A 52 -1.28 2.23 11.48
CA LYS A 52 -0.16 1.40 11.06
C LYS A 52 0.38 0.53 12.21
N ASP A 53 0.48 1.13 13.40
CA ASP A 53 1.02 0.47 14.58
C ASP A 53 0.10 -0.63 15.14
N ASP A 54 -1.18 -0.64 14.78
CA ASP A 54 -2.12 -1.69 15.19
C ASP A 54 -1.99 -2.95 14.31
N VAL A 55 -1.33 -2.83 13.15
CA VAL A 55 -1.09 -3.95 12.23
C VAL A 55 0.33 -4.48 12.43
N PRO A 56 0.53 -5.69 13.01
CA PRO A 56 1.86 -6.19 13.38
C PRO A 56 2.88 -6.20 12.23
N LEU A 57 2.43 -6.54 11.02
CA LEU A 57 3.29 -6.58 9.83
C LEU A 57 3.68 -5.18 9.31
N LEU A 58 2.95 -4.14 9.69
CA LEU A 58 3.19 -2.77 9.22
C LEU A 58 4.02 -1.92 10.19
N LYS A 59 4.18 -2.35 11.46
CA LYS A 59 4.95 -1.62 12.49
C LYS A 59 6.35 -1.20 12.01
N ASN A 60 7.05 -2.11 11.35
CA ASN A 60 8.42 -1.89 10.87
C ASN A 60 8.49 -1.67 9.35
N PHE A 61 7.35 -1.53 8.68
CA PHE A 61 7.29 -1.35 7.24
C PHE A 61 7.48 0.12 6.88
N GLU A 62 8.61 0.53 6.33
CA GLU A 62 8.68 1.86 5.72
C GLU A 62 8.08 1.79 4.31
N PRO A 63 7.08 2.62 3.94
CA PRO A 63 6.62 2.71 2.57
C PRO A 63 7.86 2.91 1.68
N ILE A 64 8.06 2.02 0.71
CA ILE A 64 9.26 1.96 -0.16
C ILE A 64 9.39 3.16 -1.12
N GLY A 65 8.80 4.30 -0.77
CA GLY A 65 8.65 5.46 -1.60
C GLY A 65 7.62 5.22 -2.72
N PRO A 66 7.60 6.09 -3.74
CA PRO A 66 6.84 5.80 -4.95
C PRO A 66 7.22 4.42 -5.51
N PRO A 67 6.33 3.77 -6.28
CA PRO A 67 6.64 2.50 -6.93
C PRO A 67 8.04 2.57 -7.56
N PRO A 68 8.93 1.58 -7.34
CA PRO A 68 10.31 1.66 -7.84
C PRO A 68 10.38 1.91 -9.35
N ASN A 69 9.33 1.51 -10.09
CA ASN A 69 9.16 1.75 -11.52
C ASN A 69 8.89 3.22 -11.90
N LEU A 70 8.44 4.07 -10.96
CA LEU A 70 8.23 5.50 -11.18
C LEU A 70 9.56 6.28 -11.25
N LEU A 71 10.61 5.78 -10.58
CA LEU A 71 11.94 6.39 -10.55
C LEU A 71 12.95 5.72 -11.49
N ALA A 72 12.61 4.56 -12.08
CA ALA A 72 13.51 3.81 -12.96
C ALA A 72 13.87 4.57 -14.26
N THR A 73 13.05 5.52 -14.68
CA THR A 73 13.27 6.32 -15.90
C THR A 73 14.09 7.59 -15.68
N SER A 74 14.34 8.02 -14.44
CA SER A 74 15.06 9.27 -14.14
C SER A 74 16.59 9.14 -14.20
N LYS A 75 17.14 7.91 -14.32
CA LYS A 75 18.59 7.67 -14.44
C LYS A 75 19.13 7.61 -15.88
N LYS A 76 18.43 8.18 -16.87
CA LYS A 76 19.10 8.50 -18.15
C LYS A 76 19.90 9.79 -17.94
N LYS A 77 21.20 9.66 -17.67
CA LYS A 77 22.15 10.77 -17.76
C LYS A 77 22.03 11.39 -19.16
N PHE A 78 21.55 12.63 -19.25
CA PHE A 78 21.83 13.47 -20.40
C PHE A 78 23.33 13.77 -20.35
N ASN A 79 24.11 13.11 -21.21
CA ASN A 79 25.46 13.57 -21.52
C ASN A 79 25.31 14.83 -22.38
N ASP A 80 25.37 15.99 -21.75
CA ASP A 80 25.57 17.25 -22.45
C ASP A 80 27.03 17.28 -22.94
N ASN A 81 27.25 16.83 -24.17
CA ASN A 81 28.49 17.10 -24.89
C ASN A 81 28.43 18.54 -25.39
N LYS A 82 29.22 19.42 -24.75
CA LYS A 82 29.72 20.65 -25.35
C LYS A 82 31.24 20.62 -25.36
#